data_AF-A0A088CHL9-F1
#
_entry.id   AF-A0A088CHL9-F1
#
_cell.length_a   1.000
_cell.length_b   1.000
_cell.length_c   1.000
_cell.angle_alpha   90.00
_cell.angle_beta   90.00
_cell.angle_gamma   90.00
#
_symmetry.space_group_name_H-M   'P 1'
#
loop_
_entity.id
_entity.type
_entity.pdbx_description
1 polymer ?
#
loop_
_entity_poly.entity_id
_entity_poly.type
_entity_poly.pdbx_seq_one_letter_code
_entity_poly.pdbx_strand_id
1 'polypeptide(L)'
;MTSLLLATVMKLPPTGLLLLTSPSLNPTLLSTIAIASAALGGWMGLNQTQTRKILAFSSISHLGWMTIILIYNPKLTLITFYLYSLTT
;
A
#
# COMPACT_ATOMS: atom_id res chain seq x y z
N MET A 1 3.77 17.31 -8.60
CA MET A 1 3.82 17.75 -7.19
C MET A 1 2.62 17.29 -6.37
N THR A 2 1.38 17.57 -6.78
CA THR A 2 0.18 17.05 -6.09
C THR A 2 0.10 15.52 -6.03
N SER A 3 0.53 14.83 -7.09
CA SER A 3 0.55 13.36 -7.15
C SER A 3 1.52 12.71 -6.17
N LEU A 4 2.69 13.32 -5.95
CA LEU A 4 3.70 12.85 -4.98
C LEU A 4 3.19 13.02 -3.55
N LEU A 5 2.59 14.18 -3.26
CA LEU A 5 2.04 14.51 -1.94
C LEU A 5 0.85 13.59 -1.61
N LEU A 6 0.01 13.27 -2.60
CA LEU A 6 -1.07 12.30 -2.47
C LEU A 6 -0.54 10.87 -2.24
N ALA A 7 0.56 10.48 -2.89
CA ALA A 7 1.14 9.15 -2.75
C ALA A 7 1.88 8.93 -1.42
N THR A 8 2.38 9.99 -0.78
CA THR A 8 3.22 9.91 0.42
C THR A 8 2.50 10.42 1.67
N VAL A 9 2.21 11.73 1.71
CA VAL A 9 1.69 12.42 2.90
C VAL A 9 0.27 11.99 3.23
N MET A 10 -0.59 11.81 2.22
CA MET A 10 -1.98 11.39 2.47
C MET A 10 -2.13 9.91 2.83
N LYS A 11 -1.09 9.09 2.62
CA LYS A 11 -1.07 7.66 3.00
C LYS A 11 -0.51 7.41 4.41
N LEU A 12 0.13 8.40 5.03
CA LEU A 12 0.67 8.32 6.40
C LEU A 12 -0.42 8.17 7.48
N PRO A 13 -1.47 9.02 7.52
CA PRO A 13 -2.53 8.89 8.54
C PRO A 13 -3.25 7.54 8.51
N PRO A 14 -3.70 7.00 7.35
CA PRO A 14 -4.40 5.71 7.32
C PRO A 14 -3.48 4.53 7.64
N THR A 15 -2.20 4.56 7.27
CA THR A 15 -1.23 3.51 7.66
C THR A 15 -0.92 3.55 9.16
N GLY A 16 -0.86 4.75 9.77
CA GLY A 16 -0.75 4.93 11.22
C GLY A 16 -1.94 4.34 11.98
N LEU A 17 -3.17 4.56 11.51
CA LEU A 17 -4.37 3.97 12.11
C LEU A 17 -4.38 2.43 12.02
N LEU A 18 -3.98 1.87 10.87
CA LEU A 18 -3.86 0.41 10.69
C LEU A 18 -2.81 -0.20 11.63
N LEU A 19 -1.70 0.51 11.88
CA LEU A 19 -0.69 0.07 12.84
C LEU A 19 -1.23 0.00 14.27
N LEU A 20 -1.93 1.05 14.71
CA LEU A 20 -2.49 1.13 16.07
C LEU A 20 -3.62 0.11 16.31
N THR A 21 -4.37 -0.22 15.27
CA THR A 21 -5.49 -1.19 15.34
C THR A 21 -5.12 -2.60 14.87
N SER A 22 -3.86 -2.84 14.48
CA SER A 22 -3.37 -4.13 14.01
C SER A 22 -3.76 -5.36 14.86
N PRO A 23 -3.75 -5.33 16.21
CA PRO A 23 -4.07 -6.52 17.01
C PRO A 23 -5.57 -6.88 17.03
N SER A 24 -6.47 -5.97 16.65
CA SER A 24 -7.93 -6.18 16.72
C SER A 24 -8.58 -6.42 15.35
N LEU A 25 -7.79 -6.45 14.28
CA LEU A 25 -8.28 -6.65 12.91
C LEU A 25 -8.37 -8.14 12.56
N ASN A 26 -9.36 -8.49 11.73
CA ASN A 26 -9.50 -9.87 11.26
C ASN A 26 -8.43 -10.19 10.19
N PRO A 27 -7.50 -11.13 10.45
CA PRO A 27 -6.40 -11.43 9.53
C PRO A 27 -6.89 -12.01 8.20
N THR A 28 -7.97 -12.79 8.21
CA THR A 28 -8.53 -13.39 6.98
C THR A 28 -9.02 -12.32 6.02
N LEU A 29 -9.80 -11.35 6.51
CA LEU A 29 -10.31 -10.24 5.72
C LEU A 29 -9.18 -9.31 5.25
N LEU A 30 -8.17 -9.05 6.08
CA LEU A 30 -7.02 -8.26 5.65
C LEU A 30 -6.25 -8.94 4.52
N SER A 31 -6.03 -10.25 4.63
CA SER A 31 -5.28 -11.01 3.62
C SER A 31 -6.00 -11.01 2.26
N THR A 32 -7.32 -11.16 2.24
CA THR A 32 -8.10 -11.17 0.99
C THR A 32 -8.08 -9.82 0.30
N ILE A 33 -8.27 -8.72 1.05
CA ILE A 33 -8.19 -7.36 0.50
C ILE A 33 -6.77 -7.07 0.00
N ALA A 34 -5.75 -7.52 0.73
CA ALA A 34 -4.36 -7.31 0.36
C ALA A 34 -4.00 -8.01 -0.97
N ILE A 35 -4.36 -9.29 -1.11
CA ILE A 35 -4.15 -10.06 -2.34
C ILE A 35 -4.93 -9.42 -3.50
N ALA A 36 -6.19 -9.03 -3.28
CA ALA A 36 -7.01 -8.36 -4.29
C ALA A 36 -6.35 -7.05 -4.75
N SER A 37 -5.83 -6.24 -3.82
CA SER A 37 -5.17 -4.97 -4.17
C SER A 37 -3.86 -5.16 -4.94
N ALA A 38 -3.06 -6.17 -4.59
CA ALA A 38 -1.84 -6.51 -5.31
C ALA A 38 -2.15 -7.00 -6.74
N ALA A 39 -3.14 -7.88 -6.89
CA ALA A 39 -3.58 -8.40 -8.18
C ALA A 39 -4.14 -7.30 -9.09
N LEU A 40 -5.05 -6.47 -8.56
CA LEU A 40 -5.66 -5.37 -9.33
C LEU A 40 -4.62 -4.30 -9.71
N GLY A 41 -3.73 -3.92 -8.79
CA GLY A 41 -2.66 -2.96 -9.06
C GLY A 41 -1.70 -3.44 -10.14
N GLY A 42 -1.30 -4.73 -10.11
CA GLY A 42 -0.46 -5.32 -11.15
C GLY A 42 -1.16 -5.38 -12.51
N TRP A 43 -2.36 -5.95 -12.56
CA TRP A 43 -3.06 -6.19 -13.83
C TRP A 43 -3.50 -4.90 -14.53
N MET A 44 -4.03 -3.94 -13.77
CA MET A 44 -4.51 -2.67 -14.33
C MET A 44 -3.37 -1.74 -14.75
N GLY A 45 -2.16 -1.92 -14.21
CA GLY A 45 -0.98 -1.13 -14.56
C GLY A 45 -0.38 -1.47 -15.93
N LEU A 46 -0.50 -2.73 -16.39
CA LEU A 46 0.17 -3.22 -17.61
C LEU A 46 -0.34 -2.55 -18.90
N ASN A 47 -1.63 -2.19 -18.94
CA ASN A 47 -2.26 -1.64 -20.16
C ASN A 47 -2.36 -0.09 -20.15
N GLN A 48 -1.55 0.59 -19.32
CA GLN A 48 -1.57 2.06 -19.23
C GLN A 48 -0.35 2.67 -19.91
N THR A 49 -0.58 3.65 -20.78
CA THR A 49 0.49 4.40 -21.47
C THR A 49 0.93 5.66 -20.70
N GLN A 50 0.07 6.16 -19.80
CA GLN A 50 0.33 7.36 -19.02
C GLN A 50 1.10 7.02 -17.74
N THR A 51 2.33 7.53 -17.62
CA THR A 51 3.21 7.31 -16.46
C THR A 51 2.55 7.60 -15.12
N ARG A 52 1.71 8.64 -15.06
CA ARG A 52 0.93 8.99 -13.85
C ARG A 52 -0.03 7.88 -13.41
N LYS A 53 -0.68 7.17 -14.35
CA LYS A 53 -1.58 6.07 -14.02
C LYS A 53 -0.79 4.84 -13.58
N ILE A 54 0.35 4.58 -14.22
CA ILE A 54 1.27 3.49 -13.83
C ILE A 54 1.73 3.67 -12.38
N LEU A 55 2.14 4.89 -12.00
CA LEU A 55 2.54 5.22 -10.63
C LEU A 55 1.38 5.08 -9.62
N ALA A 56 0.15 5.39 -10.04
CA ALA A 56 -1.02 5.19 -9.20
C ALA A 56 -1.30 3.69 -8.96
N PHE A 57 -1.22 2.85 -9.99
CA PHE A 57 -1.43 1.41 -9.89
C PHE A 57 -0.31 0.69 -9.13
N SER A 58 0.95 1.10 -9.31
CA SER A 58 2.06 0.60 -8.48
C SER A 58 1.86 0.95 -7.01
N SER A 59 1.34 2.15 -6.72
CA SER A 59 0.99 2.57 -5.35
C SER A 59 -0.08 1.70 -4.67
N ILE A 60 -1.01 1.12 -5.45
CA ILE A 60 -2.05 0.22 -4.96
C ILE A 60 -1.43 -1.15 -4.64
N SER A 61 -0.56 -1.64 -5.52
CA SER A 61 0.13 -2.92 -5.31
C SER A 61 1.06 -2.91 -4.09
N HIS A 62 1.80 -1.82 -3.87
CA HIS A 62 2.67 -1.67 -2.71
C HIS A 62 1.88 -1.63 -1.41
N LEU A 63 0.72 -0.98 -1.38
CA LEU A 63 -0.17 -1.00 -0.21
C LEU A 63 -0.67 -2.40 0.11
N GLY A 64 -0.95 -3.23 -0.90
CA GLY A 64 -1.30 -4.64 -0.69
C GLY A 64 -0.19 -5.44 -0.02
N TRP A 65 1.07 -5.23 -0.40
CA TRP A 65 2.19 -5.87 0.29
C TRP A 65 2.38 -5.37 1.72
N MET A 66 2.19 -4.07 1.96
CA MET A 66 2.27 -3.50 3.31
C MET A 66 1.19 -4.06 4.24
N THR A 67 -0.04 -4.28 3.75
CA THR A 67 -1.14 -4.84 4.56
C THR A 67 -0.94 -6.32 4.88
N ILE A 68 -0.29 -7.11 4.02
CA ILE A 68 0.11 -8.49 4.35
C ILE A 68 1.14 -8.49 5.47
N ILE A 69 2.18 -7.65 5.37
CA ILE A 69 3.25 -7.57 6.37
C ILE A 69 2.70 -7.11 7.73
N LEU A 70 1.64 -6.29 7.74
CA LEU A 70 1.00 -5.80 8.95
C LEU A 70 0.45 -6.91 9.85
N ILE A 71 -0.05 -7.98 9.24
CA ILE A 71 -0.59 -9.14 9.95
C ILE A 71 0.52 -9.88 10.72
N TYR A 72 1.73 -9.96 10.15
CA TYR A 72 2.83 -10.72 10.72
C TYR A 72 3.70 -9.89 11.65
N ASN A 73 4.07 -8.67 11.26
CA ASN A 73 4.88 -7.79 12.08
C ASN A 73 4.64 -6.31 11.72
N PRO A 74 3.95 -5.54 12.59
CA PRO A 74 3.66 -4.14 12.34
C PRO A 74 4.94 -3.27 12.29
N LYS A 75 6.06 -3.68 12.89
CA LYS A 75 7.30 -2.89 12.78
C LYS A 75 7.92 -2.97 11.37
N LEU A 76 7.75 -4.09 10.68
CA LEU A 76 8.26 -4.26 9.31
C LEU A 76 7.48 -3.42 8.29
N THR A 77 6.18 -3.17 8.52
CA THR A 77 5.39 -2.34 7.60
C THR A 77 5.90 -0.91 7.55
N LEU A 78 6.34 -0.36 8.68
CA LEU A 78 6.91 0.99 8.76
C LEU A 78 8.16 1.12 7.87
N ILE A 79 9.03 0.11 7.91
CA ILE A 79 10.24 0.06 7.07
C ILE A 79 9.86 0.02 5.59
N THR A 80 8.88 -0.81 5.22
CA THR A 80 8.41 -0.87 3.83
C THR A 80 7.75 0.41 3.35
N PHE A 81 7.06 1.13 4.25
CA PHE A 81 6.47 2.43 3.95
C PHE A 81 7.55 3.48 3.66
N TYR A 82 8.61 3.53 4.47
CA TYR A 82 9.74 4.43 4.23
C TYR A 82 10.44 4.14 2.90
N LEU A 83 10.72 2.86 2.60
CA LEU A 83 11.30 2.46 1.32
C LEU A 83 10.41 2.87 0.15
N TYR A 84 9.11 2.62 0.23
CA TYR A 84 8.16 3.03 -0.80
C TYR A 84 8.17 4.55 -1.02
N SER A 85 8.11 5.34 0.06
CA SER A 85 8.13 6.80 -0.02
C SER A 85 9.41 7.38 -0.62
N LEU A 86 10.53 6.65 -0.50
CA LEU A 86 11.81 7.04 -1.11
C LEU A 86 11.84 6.72 -2.61
N THR A 87 11.18 5.64 -3.03
CA THR A 87 11.18 5.19 -4.43
C THR A 87 10.19 5.92 -5.32
N THR A 88 9.19 6.58 -4.74
CA THR A 88 8.16 7.38 -5.45
C THR A 88 8.56 8.82 -5.61
#